data_AF-A0A3D0RQP5-F1
#
_entry.id   AF-A0A3D0RQP5-F1
#
_cell.length_a   1.000
_cell.length_b   1.000
_cell.length_c   1.000
_cell.angle_alpha   90.00
_cell.angle_beta   90.00
_cell.angle_gamma   90.00
#
_symmetry.space_group_name_H-M   'P 1'
#
loop_
_entity.id
_entity.type
_entity.pdbx_description
1 polymer ?
#
loop_
_entity_poly.entity_id
_entity_poly.type
_entity_poly.pdbx_seq_one_letter_code
_entity_poly.pdbx_strand_id
1 'polypeptide(L)'
;MFYVTIRFMKFRKIFQFTLFIFVIACSSQVISTPTISPTDTPSRPIPTPNYDSPTQSQASPTPEATVTKQKTVTATENVNAEVPSTETPISNEWMNAPILPEPTENVRAIYEYGQTLGNNPNAFSIFGDCQARPDEFFGRFETNEALVASLTPELQETVNHFYGSFNRESPTAQDGTTPGALLWDQWHRGEYGCTFAETPVDCELRINNPSFVIIQIGSHFESRNTEYLRRIITQLIDRGVVPILATKADNRELD
;
A
#
# COMPACT_ATOMS: atom_id res chain seq x y z
N MET A 1 -16.66 65.61 52.07
CA MET A 1 -16.01 64.46 51.41
C MET A 1 -16.91 64.09 50.22
N PHE A 2 -16.38 64.21 49.00
CA PHE A 2 -17.15 64.40 47.78
C PHE A 2 -17.91 63.13 47.32
N TYR A 3 -19.21 63.27 47.09
CA TYR A 3 -20.04 62.32 46.34
C TYR A 3 -19.84 62.54 44.84
N VAL A 4 -19.42 61.51 44.11
CA VAL A 4 -19.34 61.54 42.64
C VAL A 4 -20.56 60.83 42.08
N THR A 5 -21.46 61.62 41.49
CA THR A 5 -22.67 61.14 40.79
C THR A 5 -22.33 60.95 39.31
N ILE A 6 -22.24 59.71 38.83
CA ILE A 6 -22.04 59.42 37.40
C ILE A 6 -23.40 59.50 36.69
N ARG A 7 -23.52 60.49 35.79
CA ARG A 7 -24.68 60.71 34.92
C ARG A 7 -24.66 59.69 33.77
N PHE A 8 -25.67 58.82 33.71
CA PHE A 8 -25.98 58.04 32.50
C PHE A 8 -26.54 58.99 31.42
N MET A 9 -25.75 59.27 30.38
CA MET A 9 -26.19 60.11 29.26
C MET A 9 -26.22 59.30 27.95
N LYS A 10 -27.46 59.00 27.51
CA LYS A 10 -27.94 58.84 26.11
C LYS A 10 -27.01 58.12 25.10
N PHE A 11 -26.89 56.80 25.25
CA PHE A 11 -26.32 55.91 24.22
C PHE A 11 -27.30 55.53 23.07
N ARG A 12 -28.51 56.10 23.03
CA ARG A 12 -29.58 55.67 22.11
C ARG A 12 -29.56 56.32 20.72
N LYS A 13 -28.69 57.31 20.46
CA LYS A 13 -28.59 57.99 19.15
C LYS A 13 -27.41 57.56 18.29
N ILE A 14 -26.41 56.87 18.85
CA ILE A 14 -25.23 56.42 18.09
C ILE A 14 -25.51 55.12 17.33
N PHE A 15 -26.39 54.26 17.85
CA PHE A 15 -26.74 52.98 17.21
C PHE A 15 -27.63 53.11 15.96
N GLN A 16 -28.31 54.24 15.78
CA GLN A 16 -29.19 54.47 14.62
C GLN A 16 -28.43 54.96 13.37
N PHE A 17 -27.19 55.42 13.51
CA PHE A 17 -26.41 55.92 12.37
C PHE A 17 -25.50 54.83 11.75
N THR A 18 -25.21 53.75 12.48
CA THR A 18 -24.35 52.66 12.01
C THR A 18 -25.08 51.58 11.21
N LEU A 19 -26.41 51.50 11.30
CA LEU A 19 -27.22 50.55 10.53
C LEU A 19 -27.53 51.02 9.08
N PHE A 20 -27.34 52.30 8.77
CA PHE A 20 -27.67 52.86 7.45
C PHE A 20 -26.53 52.81 6.42
N ILE A 21 -25.30 52.44 6.83
CA ILE A 21 -24.12 52.43 5.94
C ILE A 21 -23.89 51.07 5.26
N PHE A 22 -24.54 49.98 5.70
CA PHE A 22 -24.27 48.64 5.19
C PHE A 22 -25.11 48.17 3.98
N VAL A 23 -25.98 49.02 3.40
CA VAL A 23 -26.97 48.57 2.37
C VAL A 23 -26.71 49.08 0.94
N ILE A 24 -25.57 49.72 0.64
CA ILE A 24 -25.30 50.27 -0.73
C ILE A 24 -24.02 49.71 -1.39
N ALA A 25 -23.70 48.43 -1.17
CA ALA A 25 -22.58 47.80 -1.87
C ALA A 25 -22.97 46.45 -2.48
N CYS A 26 -23.95 46.47 -3.38
CA CYS A 26 -24.19 45.35 -4.28
C CYS A 26 -24.60 45.87 -5.67
N SER A 27 -23.63 46.40 -6.40
CA SER A 27 -23.75 46.63 -7.84
C SER A 27 -23.13 45.44 -8.57
N SER A 28 -23.94 44.74 -9.37
CA SER A 28 -23.50 43.62 -10.22
C SER A 28 -22.46 44.10 -11.22
N GLN A 29 -21.20 43.70 -11.05
CA GLN A 29 -20.19 43.82 -12.09
C GLN A 29 -20.29 42.61 -13.01
N VAL A 30 -20.57 42.86 -14.29
CA VAL A 30 -20.47 41.87 -15.36
C VAL A 30 -18.99 41.60 -15.59
N ILE A 31 -18.50 40.46 -15.12
CA ILE A 31 -17.14 40.00 -15.38
C ILE A 31 -17.15 39.36 -16.76
N SER A 32 -16.48 40.01 -17.72
CA SER A 32 -16.18 39.40 -19.02
C SER A 32 -15.25 38.20 -18.82
N THR A 33 -15.69 37.01 -19.18
CA THR A 33 -14.86 35.80 -19.25
C THR A 33 -13.68 36.03 -20.20
N PRO A 34 -12.43 35.72 -19.80
CA PRO A 34 -11.30 35.77 -20.72
C PRO A 34 -11.45 34.66 -21.77
N THR A 35 -11.42 35.04 -23.04
CA THR A 35 -11.28 34.11 -24.16
C THR A 35 -9.94 33.40 -24.04
N ILE A 36 -9.97 32.08 -23.81
CA ILE A 36 -8.79 31.22 -23.84
C ILE A 36 -8.36 31.11 -25.30
N SER A 37 -7.23 31.75 -25.64
CA SER A 37 -6.52 31.47 -26.89
C SER A 37 -5.90 30.06 -26.79
N PRO A 38 -5.90 29.25 -27.87
CA PRO A 38 -5.18 27.99 -27.87
C PRO A 38 -3.71 28.28 -27.61
N THR A 39 -3.23 27.81 -26.45
CA THR A 39 -1.80 27.85 -26.13
C THR A 39 -1.17 26.71 -26.90
N ASP A 40 -0.32 27.05 -27.89
CA ASP A 40 0.57 26.10 -28.54
C ASP A 40 1.45 25.46 -27.46
N THR A 41 1.11 24.22 -27.11
CA THR A 41 1.90 23.39 -26.20
C THR A 41 3.08 22.86 -27.01
N PRO A 42 4.34 23.22 -26.69
CA PRO A 42 5.47 22.59 -27.34
C PRO A 42 5.48 21.10 -26.99
N SER A 43 5.44 20.25 -28.02
CA SER A 43 5.58 18.80 -27.87
C SER A 43 6.85 18.48 -27.09
N ARG A 44 6.69 17.99 -25.87
CA ARG A 44 7.78 17.45 -25.07
C ARG A 44 8.28 16.17 -25.76
N PRO A 45 9.55 16.07 -26.18
CA PRO A 45 10.06 14.83 -26.72
C PRO A 45 10.05 13.77 -25.62
N ILE A 46 9.38 12.65 -25.91
CA ILE A 46 9.48 11.42 -25.12
C ILE A 46 10.92 10.91 -25.30
N PRO A 47 11.70 10.71 -24.23
CA PRO A 47 13.01 10.09 -24.35
C PRO A 47 12.82 8.62 -24.70
N THR A 48 13.04 8.26 -25.97
CA THR A 48 13.31 6.89 -26.38
C THR A 48 14.70 6.51 -25.86
N PRO A 49 14.89 5.32 -25.25
CA PRO A 49 16.24 4.85 -24.90
C PRO A 49 17.02 4.58 -26.20
N ASN A 50 17.99 5.43 -26.51
CA ASN A 50 19.01 5.12 -27.50
C ASN A 50 19.95 4.07 -26.90
N TYR A 51 19.91 2.84 -27.44
CA TYR A 51 20.97 1.86 -27.28
C TYR A 51 22.11 2.20 -28.26
N ASP A 52 22.84 3.27 -27.97
CA ASP A 52 24.14 3.52 -28.57
C ASP A 52 25.20 2.88 -27.68
N SER A 53 25.67 1.70 -28.10
CA SER A 53 26.69 0.90 -27.45
C SER A 53 28.08 1.51 -27.68
N PRO A 54 28.82 1.95 -26.65
CA PRO A 54 30.21 2.32 -26.82
C PRO A 54 31.10 1.08 -26.70
N THR A 55 31.85 0.87 -27.77
CA THR A 55 32.96 -0.06 -27.96
C THR A 55 33.83 -0.28 -26.71
N GLN A 56 34.03 -1.56 -26.42
CA GLN A 56 34.91 -2.14 -25.41
C GLN A 56 36.36 -1.63 -25.58
N SER A 57 36.86 -0.89 -24.59
CA SER A 57 38.29 -0.55 -24.49
C SER A 57 39.01 -1.63 -23.69
N GLN A 58 39.93 -2.34 -24.35
CA GLN A 58 40.79 -3.36 -23.74
C GLN A 58 41.75 -2.71 -22.72
N ALA A 59 41.64 -3.11 -21.46
CA ALA A 59 42.66 -2.86 -20.45
C ALA A 59 43.77 -3.92 -20.54
N SER A 60 45.02 -3.46 -20.51
CA SER A 60 46.26 -4.23 -20.56
C SER A 60 46.54 -4.94 -19.22
N PRO A 61 47.21 -6.12 -19.19
CA PRO A 61 47.37 -6.90 -17.97
C PRO A 61 48.41 -6.30 -17.00
N THR A 62 48.00 -6.09 -15.76
CA THR A 62 48.86 -5.79 -14.60
C THR A 62 49.58 -7.08 -14.15
N PRO A 63 50.88 -7.02 -13.77
CA PRO A 63 51.64 -8.20 -13.40
C PRO A 63 51.21 -8.84 -12.07
N GLU A 64 51.41 -10.15 -12.07
CA GLU A 64 51.07 -11.19 -11.09
C GLU A 64 51.62 -10.93 -9.68
N ALA A 65 50.73 -10.94 -8.68
CA ALA A 65 51.08 -10.96 -7.27
C ALA A 65 51.23 -12.41 -6.79
N THR A 66 52.42 -12.75 -6.31
CA THR A 66 52.77 -14.04 -5.69
C THR A 66 51.95 -14.29 -4.42
N VAL A 67 51.15 -15.35 -4.42
CA VAL A 67 50.38 -15.80 -3.24
C VAL A 67 51.26 -16.69 -2.34
N THR A 68 51.61 -16.17 -1.17
CA THR A 68 52.16 -16.93 -0.05
C THR A 68 51.07 -17.84 0.53
N LYS A 69 51.38 -19.14 0.69
CA LYS A 69 50.50 -20.14 1.29
C LYS A 69 50.02 -19.71 2.68
N GLN A 70 48.71 -19.55 2.85
CA GLN A 70 48.07 -19.48 4.16
C GLN A 70 47.09 -20.65 4.37
N LYS A 71 47.11 -21.07 5.63
CA LYS A 71 46.55 -22.26 6.27
C LYS A 71 45.05 -22.45 6.04
N THR A 72 44.68 -23.66 5.65
CA THR A 72 43.32 -24.20 5.55
C THR A 72 42.53 -23.97 6.83
N VAL A 73 41.44 -23.21 6.73
CA VAL A 73 40.34 -23.23 7.70
C VAL A 73 39.20 -23.95 7.01
N THR A 74 38.81 -25.10 7.56
CA THR A 74 37.64 -25.89 7.13
C THR A 74 36.40 -25.02 7.30
N ALA A 75 35.84 -24.55 6.17
CA ALA A 75 34.51 -23.98 6.12
C ALA A 75 33.51 -25.13 6.13
N THR A 76 32.68 -25.16 7.15
CA THR A 76 31.55 -26.09 7.29
C THR A 76 30.58 -25.89 6.13
N GLU A 77 30.11 -27.02 5.64
CA GLU A 77 29.26 -27.25 4.48
C GLU A 77 28.05 -26.32 4.42
N ASN A 78 28.03 -25.52 3.36
CA ASN A 78 26.91 -24.67 2.96
C ASN A 78 25.83 -25.58 2.36
N VAL A 79 24.77 -25.88 3.12
CA VAL A 79 23.60 -26.59 2.60
C VAL A 79 22.77 -25.61 1.77
N ASN A 80 23.14 -25.46 0.50
CA ASN A 80 22.25 -24.93 -0.52
C ASN A 80 21.21 -26.01 -0.83
N ALA A 81 20.21 -26.15 0.04
CA ALA A 81 19.02 -26.94 -0.28
C ALA A 81 18.19 -26.14 -1.30
N GLU A 82 18.46 -26.37 -2.57
CA GLU A 82 17.55 -26.01 -3.65
C GLU A 82 16.26 -26.81 -3.42
N VAL A 83 15.25 -26.18 -2.79
CA VAL A 83 13.93 -26.78 -2.61
C VAL A 83 13.37 -27.00 -4.01
N PRO A 84 13.18 -28.25 -4.47
CA PRO A 84 12.60 -28.50 -5.78
C PRO A 84 11.22 -27.87 -5.78
N SER A 85 10.95 -26.96 -6.71
CA SER A 85 9.59 -26.50 -6.98
C SER A 85 8.82 -27.68 -7.56
N THR A 86 8.26 -28.52 -6.70
CA THR A 86 7.25 -29.48 -7.14
C THR A 86 6.07 -28.66 -7.62
N GLU A 87 5.85 -28.65 -8.93
CA GLU A 87 4.59 -28.15 -9.49
C GLU A 87 3.46 -28.90 -8.80
N THR A 88 2.61 -28.17 -8.08
CA THR A 88 1.37 -28.75 -7.55
C THR A 88 0.58 -29.26 -8.76
N PRO A 89 0.23 -30.56 -8.82
CA PRO A 89 -0.57 -31.07 -9.91
C PRO A 89 -1.85 -30.24 -10.03
N ILE A 90 -2.17 -29.82 -11.25
CA ILE A 90 -3.44 -29.11 -11.52
C ILE A 90 -4.57 -30.12 -11.30
N SER A 91 -5.08 -30.14 -10.07
CA SER A 91 -6.20 -30.97 -9.65
C SER A 91 -7.45 -30.12 -9.58
N ASN A 92 -8.54 -30.56 -10.21
CA ASN A 92 -9.86 -29.91 -10.07
C ASN A 92 -10.50 -30.16 -8.69
N GLU A 93 -9.82 -30.83 -7.76
CA GLU A 93 -10.31 -31.08 -6.40
C GLU A 93 -10.62 -29.79 -5.62
N TRP A 94 -9.99 -28.66 -5.99
CA TRP A 94 -10.30 -27.36 -5.40
C TRP A 94 -11.79 -27.00 -5.54
N MET A 95 -12.49 -27.48 -6.57
CA MET A 95 -13.91 -27.22 -6.78
C MET A 95 -14.80 -27.91 -5.74
N ASN A 96 -14.29 -28.97 -5.11
CA ASN A 96 -14.98 -29.69 -4.03
C ASN A 96 -14.49 -29.26 -2.64
N ALA A 97 -13.55 -28.31 -2.56
CA ALA A 97 -13.06 -27.80 -1.29
C ALA A 97 -14.18 -27.06 -0.54
N PRO A 98 -14.16 -27.07 0.80
CA PRO A 98 -15.10 -26.28 1.58
C PRO A 98 -14.94 -24.79 1.26
N ILE A 99 -16.05 -24.06 1.21
CA ILE A 99 -16.06 -22.60 0.99
C ILE A 99 -15.25 -21.89 2.07
N LEU A 100 -15.36 -22.36 3.31
CA LEU A 100 -14.57 -21.90 4.44
C LEU A 100 -13.61 -23.03 4.84
N PRO A 101 -12.31 -22.94 4.49
CA PRO A 101 -11.34 -23.94 4.88
C PRO A 101 -11.01 -23.82 6.37
N GLU A 102 -10.82 -24.97 7.02
CA GLU A 102 -10.25 -25.00 8.37
C GLU A 102 -8.74 -24.70 8.30
N PRO A 103 -8.20 -23.78 9.12
CA PRO A 103 -6.78 -23.50 9.16
C PRO A 103 -5.97 -24.75 9.46
N THR A 104 -4.97 -25.05 8.64
CA THR A 104 -4.03 -26.15 8.89
C THR A 104 -3.08 -25.83 10.04
N GLU A 105 -2.43 -26.84 10.59
CA GLU A 105 -1.42 -26.67 11.65
C GLU A 105 -0.28 -25.72 11.23
N ASN A 106 0.10 -25.73 9.95
CA ASN A 106 1.13 -24.83 9.44
C ASN A 106 0.70 -23.36 9.49
N VAL A 107 -0.56 -23.07 9.15
CA VAL A 107 -1.11 -21.70 9.22
C VAL A 107 -1.17 -21.24 10.69
N ARG A 108 -1.58 -22.13 11.59
CA ARG A 108 -1.57 -21.87 13.03
C ARG A 108 -0.17 -21.57 13.55
N ALA A 109 0.83 -22.37 13.15
CA ALA A 109 2.22 -22.16 13.56
C ALA A 109 2.80 -20.82 13.07
N ILE A 110 2.47 -20.38 11.85
CA ILE A 110 2.88 -19.05 11.34
C ILE A 110 2.29 -17.95 12.21
N TYR A 111 0.99 -18.02 12.51
CA TYR A 111 0.31 -17.05 13.35
C TYR A 111 0.92 -17.01 14.76
N GLU A 112 1.07 -18.17 15.41
CA GLU A 112 1.64 -18.27 16.76
C GLU A 112 3.07 -17.73 16.82
N TYR A 113 3.89 -18.00 15.80
CA TYR A 113 5.21 -17.41 15.66
C TYR A 113 5.14 -15.88 15.55
N GLY A 114 4.25 -15.35 14.70
CA GLY A 114 3.99 -13.90 14.60
C GLY A 114 3.61 -13.25 15.92
N GLN A 115 2.82 -13.93 16.74
CA GLN A 115 2.48 -13.44 18.08
C GLN A 115 3.71 -13.32 18.98
N THR A 116 4.72 -14.20 18.84
CA THR A 116 6.00 -14.08 19.57
C THR A 116 6.85 -12.90 19.09
N LEU A 117 6.68 -12.47 17.84
CA LEU A 117 7.35 -11.30 17.26
C LEU A 117 6.65 -9.97 17.58
N GLY A 118 5.43 -10.04 18.12
CA GLY A 118 4.62 -8.88 18.45
C GLY A 118 3.75 -8.38 17.29
N ASN A 119 3.43 -9.23 16.31
CA ASN A 119 2.45 -8.90 15.27
C ASN A 119 1.11 -8.55 15.91
N ASN A 120 0.40 -7.57 15.36
CA ASN A 120 -0.87 -7.12 15.90
C ASN A 120 -1.99 -8.09 15.50
N PRO A 121 -2.64 -8.80 16.46
CA PRO A 121 -3.70 -9.76 16.13
C PRO A 121 -4.97 -9.11 15.57
N ASN A 122 -5.10 -7.80 15.72
CA ASN A 122 -6.26 -7.01 15.30
C ASN A 122 -5.98 -6.22 14.00
N ALA A 123 -4.88 -6.52 13.31
CA ALA A 123 -4.54 -5.85 12.06
C ALA A 123 -4.35 -6.85 10.92
N PHE A 124 -4.89 -6.49 9.77
CA PHE A 124 -4.52 -7.06 8.49
C PHE A 124 -4.05 -5.97 7.53
N SER A 125 -3.26 -6.34 6.52
CA SER A 125 -2.97 -5.47 5.37
C SER A 125 -3.47 -6.10 4.07
N ILE A 126 -3.66 -5.28 3.05
CA ILE A 126 -4.02 -5.73 1.70
C ILE A 126 -2.90 -5.35 0.75
N PHE A 127 -2.41 -6.33 -0.01
CA PHE A 127 -1.44 -6.16 -1.07
C PHE A 127 -2.16 -6.35 -2.41
N GLY A 128 -2.31 -5.30 -3.20
CA GLY A 128 -3.05 -5.37 -4.45
C GLY A 128 -2.93 -4.13 -5.34
N ASP A 129 -3.73 -4.08 -6.39
CA ASP A 129 -3.75 -2.98 -7.37
C ASP A 129 -4.87 -1.96 -7.07
N CYS A 130 -5.34 -1.24 -8.10
CA CYS A 130 -6.44 -0.27 -7.95
C CYS A 130 -7.72 -0.91 -7.37
N GLN A 131 -7.95 -2.21 -7.56
CA GLN A 131 -9.14 -2.90 -7.04
C GLN A 131 -9.01 -3.32 -5.57
N ALA A 132 -7.84 -3.10 -4.97
CA ALA A 132 -7.58 -3.37 -3.55
C ALA A 132 -7.60 -2.10 -2.69
N ARG A 133 -7.83 -0.93 -3.30
CA ARG A 133 -7.92 0.34 -2.58
C ARG A 133 -9.16 0.39 -1.67
N PRO A 134 -9.13 1.13 -0.56
CA PRO A 134 -10.26 1.23 0.37
C PRO A 134 -11.59 1.63 -0.26
N ASP A 135 -11.56 2.57 -1.21
CA ASP A 135 -12.74 3.07 -1.92
C ASP A 135 -13.41 2.02 -2.81
N GLU A 136 -12.61 1.09 -3.37
CA GLU A 136 -13.09 0.04 -4.27
C GLU A 136 -13.40 -1.29 -3.55
N PHE A 137 -12.68 -1.60 -2.46
CA PHE A 137 -12.75 -2.90 -1.82
C PHE A 137 -13.44 -2.86 -0.45
N PHE A 138 -12.67 -2.72 0.62
CA PHE A 138 -13.14 -2.98 1.99
C PHE A 138 -13.48 -1.73 2.81
N GLY A 139 -13.15 -0.52 2.36
CA GLY A 139 -13.29 0.70 3.16
C GLY A 139 -14.72 1.00 3.60
N ARG A 140 -15.73 0.47 2.88
CA ARG A 140 -17.14 0.59 3.27
C ARG A 140 -17.48 -0.07 4.61
N PHE A 141 -16.70 -1.03 5.08
CA PHE A 141 -16.91 -1.68 6.38
C PHE A 141 -16.56 -0.77 7.58
N GLU A 142 -15.86 0.35 7.37
CA GLU A 142 -15.62 1.35 8.41
C GLU A 142 -16.29 2.70 8.12
N THR A 143 -16.67 2.96 6.87
CA THR A 143 -17.25 4.24 6.45
C THR A 143 -18.78 4.21 6.31
N ASN A 144 -19.42 3.05 6.43
CA ASN A 144 -20.87 2.90 6.30
C ASN A 144 -21.46 2.07 7.44
N GLU A 145 -21.87 2.74 8.52
CA GLU A 145 -22.46 2.10 9.71
C GLU A 145 -23.74 1.31 9.40
N ALA A 146 -24.59 1.79 8.47
CA ALA A 146 -25.82 1.10 8.10
C ALA A 146 -25.53 -0.23 7.38
N LEU A 147 -24.47 -0.28 6.56
CA LEU A 147 -23.99 -1.53 5.97
C LEU A 147 -23.55 -2.49 7.08
N VAL A 148 -22.70 -2.05 8.00
CA VAL A 148 -22.18 -2.90 9.10
C VAL A 148 -23.32 -3.42 9.97
N ALA A 149 -24.28 -2.58 10.33
CA ALA A 149 -25.45 -2.97 11.12
C ALA A 149 -26.35 -4.00 10.41
N SER A 150 -26.28 -4.10 9.09
CA SER A 150 -27.02 -5.09 8.29
C SER A 150 -26.32 -6.46 8.16
N LEU A 151 -25.05 -6.56 8.58
CA LEU A 151 -24.27 -7.80 8.52
C LEU A 151 -24.73 -8.80 9.59
N THR A 152 -24.38 -10.08 9.43
CA THR A 152 -24.58 -11.08 10.48
C THR A 152 -23.70 -10.78 11.71
N PRO A 153 -24.05 -11.27 12.91
CA PRO A 153 -23.26 -11.02 14.12
C PRO A 153 -21.78 -11.39 13.98
N GLU A 154 -21.47 -12.49 13.30
CA GLU A 154 -20.10 -12.99 13.11
C GLU A 154 -19.27 -12.04 12.22
N LEU A 155 -19.90 -11.46 11.20
CA LEU A 155 -19.25 -10.47 10.34
C LEU A 155 -19.10 -9.12 11.05
N GLN A 156 -20.05 -8.72 11.89
CA GLN A 156 -19.90 -7.53 12.74
C GLN A 156 -18.73 -7.69 13.72
N GLU A 157 -18.58 -8.87 14.33
CA GLU A 157 -17.43 -9.20 15.18
C GLU A 157 -16.12 -9.09 14.39
N THR A 158 -16.08 -9.62 13.16
CA THR A 158 -14.90 -9.53 12.29
C THR A 158 -14.53 -8.08 11.97
N VAL A 159 -15.52 -7.25 11.62
CA VAL A 159 -15.30 -5.82 11.37
C VAL A 159 -14.76 -5.11 12.61
N ASN A 160 -15.32 -5.41 13.79
CA ASN A 160 -14.87 -4.82 15.05
C ASN A 160 -13.45 -5.29 15.44
N HIS A 161 -13.13 -6.56 15.22
CA HIS A 161 -11.83 -7.15 15.55
C HIS A 161 -10.70 -6.52 14.73
N PHE A 162 -10.94 -6.26 13.44
CA PHE A 162 -9.96 -5.67 12.53
C PHE A 162 -10.17 -4.18 12.24
N TYR A 163 -10.93 -3.49 13.09
CA TYR A 163 -11.21 -2.06 12.93
C TYR A 163 -9.91 -1.25 12.83
N GLY A 164 -9.82 -0.38 11.83
CA GLY A 164 -8.65 0.38 11.42
C GLY A 164 -7.88 -0.24 10.25
N SER A 165 -8.18 -1.49 9.86
CA SER A 165 -7.55 -2.16 8.72
C SER A 165 -8.34 -2.00 7.42
N PHE A 166 -9.67 -1.86 7.48
CA PHE A 166 -10.52 -1.93 6.29
C PHE A 166 -10.45 -0.68 5.43
N ASN A 167 -10.35 0.51 6.03
CA ASN A 167 -10.34 1.79 5.32
C ASN A 167 -8.94 2.42 5.23
N ARG A 168 -7.89 1.62 5.37
CA ARG A 168 -6.50 2.09 5.42
C ARG A 168 -5.90 2.20 4.03
N GLU A 169 -5.48 3.41 3.66
CA GLU A 169 -4.60 3.64 2.52
C GLU A 169 -3.20 3.11 2.81
N SER A 170 -2.63 2.33 1.88
CA SER A 170 -1.37 1.61 2.11
C SER A 170 -0.40 1.73 0.92
N PRO A 171 0.93 1.63 1.14
CA PRO A 171 1.90 1.64 0.05
C PRO A 171 1.79 0.39 -0.85
N THR A 172 1.07 -0.64 -0.39
CA THR A 172 0.91 -1.94 -1.04
C THR A 172 -0.40 -2.07 -1.83
N ALA A 173 -1.20 -1.00 -1.92
CA ALA A 173 -2.43 -0.94 -2.72
C ALA A 173 -2.48 0.36 -3.53
N GLN A 174 -1.95 0.33 -4.76
CA GLN A 174 -1.91 1.49 -5.67
C GLN A 174 -2.25 1.10 -7.11
N ASP A 175 -2.60 2.08 -7.93
CA ASP A 175 -2.93 1.88 -9.34
C ASP A 175 -1.78 1.19 -10.10
N GLY A 176 -2.09 0.04 -10.71
CA GLY A 176 -1.13 -0.74 -11.48
C GLY A 176 -0.07 -1.46 -10.65
N THR A 177 -0.26 -1.62 -9.33
CA THR A 177 0.67 -2.38 -8.48
C THR A 177 0.75 -3.82 -8.96
N THR A 178 1.97 -4.27 -9.26
CA THR A 178 2.30 -5.65 -9.61
C THR A 178 3.12 -6.31 -8.49
N PRO A 179 3.28 -7.65 -8.48
CA PRO A 179 4.18 -8.31 -7.54
C PRO A 179 5.60 -7.73 -7.56
N GLY A 180 6.11 -7.33 -8.72
CA GLY A 180 7.41 -6.67 -8.84
C GLY A 180 7.43 -5.28 -8.20
N ALA A 181 6.35 -4.51 -8.37
CA ALA A 181 6.23 -3.17 -7.80
C ALA A 181 6.24 -3.18 -6.26
N LEU A 182 5.61 -4.18 -5.63
CA LEU A 182 5.64 -4.39 -4.19
C LEU A 182 7.06 -4.58 -3.62
N LEU A 183 8.01 -5.01 -4.46
CA LEU A 183 9.41 -5.24 -4.10
C LEU A 183 10.33 -4.09 -4.55
N TRP A 184 9.78 -3.02 -5.12
CA TRP A 184 10.54 -1.86 -5.60
C TRP A 184 10.38 -0.68 -4.63
N ASP A 185 11.47 -0.29 -3.99
CA ASP A 185 11.57 0.81 -3.01
C ASP A 185 11.09 2.18 -3.51
N GLN A 186 11.03 2.43 -4.82
CA GLN A 186 10.49 3.70 -5.33
C GLN A 186 8.99 3.65 -5.62
N TRP A 187 8.34 2.49 -5.55
CA TRP A 187 6.92 2.36 -5.89
C TRP A 187 6.03 3.20 -4.98
N HIS A 188 6.34 3.27 -3.68
CA HIS A 188 5.59 4.07 -2.71
C HIS A 188 5.94 5.57 -2.75
N ARG A 189 6.93 6.01 -3.54
CA ARG A 189 7.30 7.42 -3.77
C ARG A 189 7.58 8.26 -2.51
N GLY A 190 7.96 7.62 -1.41
CA GLY A 190 8.12 8.26 -0.09
C GLY A 190 6.81 8.65 0.59
N GLU A 191 5.67 8.14 0.13
CA GLU A 191 4.34 8.37 0.71
C GLU A 191 3.99 7.27 1.74
N TYR A 192 2.79 7.34 2.33
CA TYR A 192 2.24 6.36 3.28
C TYR A 192 3.07 6.10 4.55
N GLY A 193 4.03 6.98 4.86
CA GLY A 193 4.94 6.81 6.00
C GLY A 193 6.16 5.93 5.70
N CYS A 194 6.44 5.68 4.42
CA CYS A 194 7.59 4.91 3.96
C CYS A 194 8.83 5.80 3.73
N THR A 195 9.99 5.24 3.96
CA THR A 195 11.29 5.81 3.60
C THR A 195 11.79 5.22 2.28
N PHE A 196 12.70 5.89 1.57
CA PHE A 196 13.31 5.32 0.35
C PHE A 196 14.32 4.18 0.61
N ALA A 197 14.39 3.65 1.84
CA ALA A 197 15.29 2.58 2.22
C ALA A 197 14.56 1.23 2.42
N GLU A 198 13.26 1.17 2.12
CA GLU A 198 12.42 0.01 2.34
C GLU A 198 11.49 -0.21 1.14
N THR A 199 11.08 -1.46 0.91
CA THR A 199 10.07 -1.76 -0.11
C THR A 199 8.66 -1.41 0.41
N PRO A 200 7.64 -1.30 -0.46
CA PRO A 200 6.25 -1.22 -0.02
C PRO A 200 5.86 -2.30 0.99
N VAL A 201 6.31 -3.55 0.78
CA VAL A 201 6.08 -4.68 1.69
C VAL A 201 6.72 -4.42 3.04
N ASP A 202 8.01 -4.07 3.07
CA ASP A 202 8.73 -3.80 4.33
C ASP A 202 8.11 -2.63 5.11
N CYS A 203 7.75 -1.56 4.38
CA CYS A 203 7.08 -0.40 4.95
C CYS A 203 5.76 -0.78 5.59
N GLU A 204 4.90 -1.50 4.88
CA GLU A 204 3.58 -1.87 5.37
C GLU A 204 3.66 -2.77 6.60
N LEU A 205 4.57 -3.75 6.59
CA LEU A 205 4.78 -4.63 7.72
C LEU A 205 5.36 -3.89 8.94
N ARG A 206 6.13 -2.83 8.73
CA ARG A 206 6.64 -1.98 9.82
C ARG A 206 5.55 -1.07 10.41
N ILE A 207 4.74 -0.45 9.56
CA ILE A 207 3.78 0.58 10.01
C ILE A 207 2.46 0.00 10.49
N ASN A 208 1.95 -1.05 9.84
CA ASN A 208 0.69 -1.68 10.20
C ASN A 208 0.90 -2.90 11.11
N ASN A 209 2.08 -3.53 11.03
CA ASN A 209 2.47 -4.70 11.82
C ASN A 209 1.37 -5.79 11.87
N PRO A 210 0.84 -6.24 10.72
CA PRO A 210 -0.34 -7.08 10.67
C PRO A 210 -0.05 -8.54 11.03
N SER A 211 -1.07 -9.26 11.51
CA SER A 211 -1.00 -10.73 11.61
C SER A 211 -1.40 -11.44 10.33
N PHE A 212 -2.16 -10.77 9.47
CA PHE A 212 -2.71 -11.34 8.24
C PHE A 212 -2.45 -10.40 7.07
N VAL A 213 -2.13 -10.95 5.91
CA VAL A 213 -2.04 -10.18 4.66
C VAL A 213 -2.89 -10.84 3.60
N ILE A 214 -3.83 -10.08 3.04
CA ILE A 214 -4.62 -10.50 1.88
C ILE A 214 -3.88 -10.03 0.63
N ILE A 215 -3.49 -10.97 -0.22
CA ILE A 215 -2.79 -10.70 -1.48
C ILE A 215 -3.81 -10.83 -2.61
N GLN A 216 -4.23 -9.68 -3.13
CA GLN A 216 -5.16 -9.53 -4.25
C GLN A 216 -4.46 -8.79 -5.38
N ILE A 217 -3.47 -9.43 -5.98
CA ILE A 217 -2.66 -8.82 -7.04
C ILE A 217 -2.77 -9.61 -8.33
N GLY A 218 -2.97 -8.90 -9.44
CA GLY A 218 -3.04 -9.52 -10.76
C GLY A 218 -1.71 -10.09 -11.20
N SER A 219 -1.75 -11.15 -12.01
CA SER A 219 -0.60 -11.78 -12.66
C SER A 219 -0.28 -11.18 -14.05
N HIS A 220 -0.94 -10.08 -14.43
CA HIS A 220 -0.79 -9.51 -15.76
C HIS A 220 0.61 -8.91 -15.99
N PHE A 221 1.04 -8.93 -17.26
CA PHE A 221 2.14 -8.15 -17.83
C PHE A 221 3.58 -8.43 -17.33
N GLU A 222 3.84 -9.50 -16.58
CA GLU A 222 5.20 -9.84 -16.17
C GLU A 222 5.44 -11.35 -16.07
N SER A 223 6.49 -11.81 -16.76
CA SER A 223 6.94 -13.21 -16.80
C SER A 223 7.44 -13.72 -15.43
N ARG A 224 7.88 -12.82 -14.55
CA ARG A 224 8.48 -13.14 -13.25
C ARG A 224 7.51 -13.10 -12.07
N ASN A 225 6.21 -12.94 -12.31
CA ASN A 225 5.21 -12.81 -11.25
C ASN A 225 5.23 -13.97 -10.24
N THR A 226 5.46 -15.20 -10.69
CA THR A 226 5.60 -16.36 -9.80
C THR A 226 6.80 -16.23 -8.84
N GLU A 227 7.94 -15.72 -9.32
CA GLU A 227 9.14 -15.52 -8.51
C GLU A 227 8.90 -14.41 -7.47
N TYR A 228 8.33 -13.29 -7.90
CA TYR A 228 8.02 -12.17 -7.01
C TYR A 228 6.98 -12.53 -5.95
N LEU A 229 5.89 -13.20 -6.33
CA LEU A 229 4.89 -13.68 -5.38
C LEU A 229 5.48 -14.67 -4.38
N ARG A 230 6.30 -15.63 -4.83
CA ARG A 230 6.99 -16.56 -3.93
C ARG A 230 7.88 -15.81 -2.94
N ARG A 231 8.62 -14.80 -3.41
CA ARG A 231 9.47 -13.96 -2.55
C ARG A 231 8.65 -13.17 -1.53
N ILE A 232 7.51 -12.61 -1.93
CA ILE A 232 6.60 -11.89 -1.01
C ILE A 232 6.03 -12.85 0.04
N ILE A 233 5.48 -13.98 -0.39
CA ILE A 233 4.90 -15.00 0.51
C ILE A 233 5.94 -15.51 1.51
N THR A 234 7.16 -15.79 1.05
CA THR A 234 8.25 -16.24 1.92
C THR A 234 8.59 -15.16 2.96
N GLN A 235 8.70 -13.88 2.54
CA GLN A 235 8.93 -12.78 3.48
C GLN A 235 7.82 -12.62 4.53
N LEU A 236 6.56 -12.85 4.16
CA LEU A 236 5.44 -12.81 5.11
C LEU A 236 5.55 -13.94 6.14
N ILE A 237 5.80 -15.17 5.67
CA ILE A 237 5.96 -16.34 6.53
C ILE A 237 7.14 -16.16 7.49
N ASP A 238 8.28 -15.68 6.99
CA ASP A 238 9.49 -15.43 7.79
C ASP A 238 9.26 -14.37 8.90
N ARG A 239 8.28 -13.47 8.70
CA ARG A 239 7.86 -12.44 9.65
C ARG A 239 6.63 -12.86 10.49
N GLY A 240 6.22 -14.13 10.42
CA GLY A 240 5.07 -14.64 11.17
C GLY A 240 3.74 -14.02 10.74
N VAL A 241 3.63 -13.56 9.49
CA VAL A 241 2.42 -12.98 8.92
C VAL A 241 1.75 -14.03 8.06
N VAL A 242 0.47 -14.30 8.30
CA VAL A 242 -0.29 -15.31 7.56
C VAL A 242 -0.68 -14.75 6.18
N PRO A 243 -0.18 -15.33 5.07
CA PRO A 243 -0.57 -14.92 3.74
C PRO A 243 -1.90 -15.57 3.34
N ILE A 244 -2.83 -14.77 2.82
CA ILE A 244 -4.12 -15.19 2.28
C ILE A 244 -4.16 -14.78 0.81
N LEU A 245 -4.14 -15.75 -0.10
CA LEU A 245 -4.22 -15.47 -1.53
C LEU A 245 -5.69 -15.28 -1.95
N ALA A 246 -6.01 -14.11 -2.49
CA ALA A 246 -7.31 -13.79 -3.07
C ALA A 246 -7.16 -13.69 -4.59
N THR A 247 -7.60 -14.73 -5.31
CA THR A 247 -7.50 -14.79 -6.77
C THR A 247 -8.88 -14.84 -7.40
N LYS A 248 -8.97 -14.33 -8.63
CA LYS A 248 -10.15 -14.49 -9.48
C LYS A 248 -10.42 -15.98 -9.69
N ALA A 249 -11.66 -16.42 -9.51
CA ALA A 249 -12.06 -17.83 -9.60
C ALA A 249 -12.56 -18.23 -11.00
N ASP A 250 -12.12 -17.55 -12.06
CA ASP A 250 -12.42 -17.92 -13.44
C ASP A 250 -11.15 -18.01 -14.29
N ASN A 251 -11.10 -19.01 -15.16
CA ASN A 251 -10.13 -19.11 -16.24
C ASN A 251 -10.80 -18.68 -17.56
N ARG A 252 -11.39 -17.47 -17.61
CA ARG A 252 -11.92 -16.92 -18.88
C ARG A 252 -10.82 -16.59 -19.87
N GLU A 253 -9.59 -16.39 -19.40
CA GLU A 253 -8.45 -15.99 -20.21
C GLU A 253 -7.75 -17.18 -20.89
N LEU A 254 -8.13 -18.43 -20.53
CA LEU A 254 -7.58 -19.68 -21.05
C LEU A 254 -6.07 -19.81 -20.89
N ASP A 255 -5.52 -19.24 -19.81
CA ASP A 255 -4.12 -19.32 -19.41
C ASP A 255 -3.83 -20.47 -18.44
#